data_AF-A0A2T6B846-F1
#
_entry.id   AF-A0A2T6B846-F1
#
_cell.length_a   1.000
_cell.length_b   1.000
_cell.length_c   1.000
_cell.angle_alpha   90.00
_cell.angle_beta   90.00
_cell.angle_gamma   90.00
#
_symmetry.space_group_name_H-M   'P 1'
#
loop_
_entity.id
_entity.type
_entity.pdbx_description
1 polymer ?
#
loop_
_entity_poly.entity_id
_entity_poly.type
_entity_poly.pdbx_seq_one_letter_code
_entity_poly.pdbx_strand_id
1 'polypeptide(L)'
;MSGKRAFHVTERETAALILEQGFLGGWGDIGFGVYLWTDEAVARAYADRGGWDGCLEDPVLLLVEDETLRPISPWELHPDWDPKPYMSMLWRAMDEDDPDATWRPDRLQLLDAPSPEPGNGP
;
A
#
# COMPACT_ATOMS: atom_id res chain seq x y z
N MET A 1 17.21 15.61 -1.57
CA MET A 1 16.06 15.66 -0.65
C MET A 1 15.66 14.22 -0.41
N SER A 2 15.47 13.79 0.83
CA SER A 2 15.01 12.41 1.11
C SER A 2 13.49 12.39 0.99
N GLY A 3 12.95 11.56 0.08
CA GLY A 3 11.51 11.37 -0.09
C GLY A 3 10.84 10.80 1.15
N LYS A 4 9.50 10.85 1.22
CA LYS A 4 8.76 10.26 2.34
C LYS A 4 8.80 8.74 2.19
N ARG A 5 9.22 8.05 3.25
CA ARG A 5 9.28 6.58 3.31
C ARG A 5 7.91 6.00 3.66
N ALA A 6 7.49 4.99 2.92
CA ALA A 6 6.22 4.31 3.09
C ALA A 6 6.30 2.82 2.70
N PHE A 7 5.25 2.07 3.00
CA PHE A 7 5.14 0.63 2.75
C PHE A 7 3.85 0.31 2.02
N HIS A 8 3.92 -0.42 0.92
CA HIS A 8 2.75 -0.93 0.21
C HIS A 8 2.67 -2.45 0.36
N VAL A 9 1.47 -2.97 0.61
CA VAL A 9 1.22 -4.41 0.73
C VAL A 9 0.46 -4.87 -0.49
N THR A 10 0.93 -5.94 -1.12
CA THR A 10 0.32 -6.51 -2.32
C THR A 10 0.74 -7.97 -2.49
N GLU A 11 0.20 -8.66 -3.49
CA GLU A 11 0.62 -10.02 -3.85
C GLU A 11 2.04 -10.02 -4.44
N ARG A 12 2.78 -11.12 -4.25
CA ARG A 12 4.13 -11.28 -4.83
C ARG A 12 4.17 -11.06 -6.34
N GLU A 13 3.21 -11.60 -7.08
CA GLU A 13 3.14 -11.44 -8.54
C GLU A 13 2.90 -9.98 -8.91
N THR A 14 1.97 -9.31 -8.22
CA THR A 14 1.68 -7.88 -8.41
C THR A 14 2.89 -7.02 -8.06
N ALA A 15 3.63 -7.36 -6.99
CA ALA A 15 4.86 -6.67 -6.64
C ALA A 15 5.92 -6.75 -7.74
N ALA A 16 6.05 -7.90 -8.41
CA ALA A 16 6.97 -8.04 -9.55
C ALA A 16 6.58 -7.11 -10.70
N LEU A 17 5.29 -7.00 -11.01
CA LEU A 17 4.78 -6.06 -12.02
C LEU A 17 5.02 -4.61 -11.61
N ILE A 18 4.77 -4.24 -10.35
CA ILE A 18 4.99 -2.88 -9.86
C ILE A 18 6.48 -2.50 -9.93
N LEU A 19 7.38 -3.44 -9.59
CA LEU A 19 8.83 -3.23 -9.71
C LEU A 19 9.25 -3.01 -11.17
N GLU A 20 8.67 -3.76 -12.10
CA GLU A 20 8.99 -3.66 -13.51
C GLU A 20 8.38 -2.40 -14.15
N GLN A 21 7.11 -2.10 -13.87
CA GLN A 21 6.26 -1.19 -14.67
C GLN A 21 5.84 0.08 -13.91
N GLY A 22 5.83 0.05 -12.58
CA GLY A 22 5.28 1.09 -11.72
C GLY A 22 3.90 0.73 -11.17
N PHE A 23 3.37 1.57 -10.29
CA PHE A 23 2.03 1.40 -9.73
C PHE A 23 0.96 1.84 -10.71
N LEU A 24 -0.12 1.07 -10.79
CA LEU A 24 -1.39 1.52 -11.34
C LEU A 24 -2.27 2.11 -10.23
N GLY A 25 -3.13 3.06 -10.60
CA GLY A 25 -4.10 3.63 -9.67
C GLY A 25 -5.23 2.66 -9.38
N GLY A 26 -5.72 2.69 -8.13
CA GLY A 26 -6.89 1.93 -7.71
C GLY A 26 -7.92 2.83 -7.04
N TRP A 27 -9.19 2.47 -7.17
CA TRP A 27 -10.27 3.10 -6.41
C TRP A 27 -10.22 2.63 -4.97
N GLY A 28 -10.21 3.60 -4.05
CA GLY A 28 -10.33 3.35 -2.64
C GLY A 28 -11.08 4.48 -1.95
N ASP A 29 -10.90 4.49 -0.64
CA ASP A 29 -11.73 5.23 0.31
C ASP A 29 -11.72 6.76 0.17
N ILE A 30 -10.64 7.32 -0.39
CA ILE A 30 -10.52 8.78 -0.61
C ILE A 30 -10.34 9.16 -2.08
N GLY A 31 -10.53 8.20 -2.99
CA GLY A 31 -10.43 8.40 -4.43
C GLY A 31 -9.39 7.51 -5.12
N PHE A 32 -9.17 7.79 -6.40
CA PHE A 32 -8.30 7.03 -7.28
C PHE A 32 -6.82 7.30 -7.00
N GLY A 33 -6.07 6.26 -6.66
CA GLY A 33 -4.63 6.39 -6.42
C GLY A 33 -4.00 5.19 -5.72
N VAL A 34 -2.84 5.42 -5.10
CA VAL A 34 -2.08 4.38 -4.39
C VAL A 34 -2.06 4.67 -2.91
N TYR A 35 -2.35 3.64 -2.12
CA TYR A 35 -2.44 3.67 -0.66
C TYR A 35 -1.21 2.99 -0.06
N LEU A 36 -0.58 3.65 0.90
CA LEU A 36 0.66 3.19 1.52
C LEU A 36 0.60 3.42 3.03
N TRP A 37 1.32 2.61 3.80
CA TRP A 37 1.45 2.73 5.24
C TRP A 37 2.71 3.54 5.60
N THR A 38 2.64 4.34 6.65
CA THR A 38 3.80 5.03 7.22
C THR A 38 4.64 4.11 8.11
N ASP A 39 4.04 3.05 8.64
CA ASP A 39 4.64 2.14 9.61
C ASP A 39 4.75 0.71 9.05
N GLU A 40 5.96 0.15 9.11
CA GLU A 40 6.24 -1.20 8.60
C GLU A 40 5.51 -2.28 9.38
N ALA A 41 5.42 -2.16 10.71
CA ALA A 41 4.79 -3.17 11.55
C ALA A 41 3.27 -3.21 11.31
N VAL A 42 2.64 -2.05 11.07
CA VAL A 42 1.23 -1.97 10.67
C VAL A 42 1.03 -2.60 9.29
N ALA A 43 1.90 -2.32 8.33
CA ALA A 43 1.86 -2.94 7.00
C ALA A 43 2.01 -4.46 7.08
N ARG A 44 2.93 -4.97 7.91
CA ARG A 44 3.10 -6.41 8.15
C ARG A 44 1.86 -7.03 8.78
N ALA A 45 1.30 -6.40 9.82
CA ALA A 45 0.06 -6.88 10.42
C ALA A 45 -1.14 -6.88 9.45
N TYR A 46 -1.17 -5.95 8.50
CA TYR A 46 -2.16 -5.93 7.41
C TYR A 46 -1.92 -7.08 6.42
N ALA A 47 -0.66 -7.34 6.04
CA ALA A 47 -0.27 -8.48 5.22
C ALA A 47 -0.63 -9.82 5.87
N ASP A 48 -0.29 -10.01 7.15
CA ASP A 48 -0.57 -11.24 7.93
C ASP A 48 -2.07 -11.55 8.02
N ARG A 49 -2.92 -10.52 7.91
CA ARG A 49 -4.38 -10.66 7.89
C ARG A 49 -4.94 -11.01 6.51
N GLY A 50 -4.10 -11.11 5.49
CA GLY A 50 -4.50 -11.29 4.09
C GLY A 50 -5.01 -10.00 3.44
N GLY A 51 -4.63 -8.83 3.95
CA GLY A 51 -5.11 -7.54 3.46
C GLY A 51 -6.48 -7.14 4.02
N TRP A 52 -7.21 -6.34 3.25
CA TRP A 52 -8.49 -5.74 3.67
C TRP A 52 -9.59 -6.80 3.84
N ASP A 53 -9.69 -7.70 2.87
CA ASP A 53 -10.69 -8.76 2.78
C ASP A 53 -10.17 -10.13 3.23
N GLY A 54 -8.87 -10.25 3.50
CA GLY A 54 -8.23 -11.50 3.88
C GLY A 54 -7.91 -12.42 2.70
N CYS A 55 -7.97 -11.91 1.47
CA CYS A 55 -7.78 -12.70 0.26
C CYS A 55 -6.34 -12.73 -0.25
N LEU A 56 -5.40 -11.98 0.35
CA LEU A 56 -4.01 -12.04 -0.09
C LEU A 56 -3.39 -13.40 0.25
N GLU A 57 -2.93 -14.14 -0.76
CA GLU A 57 -2.39 -15.50 -0.61
C GLU A 57 -0.88 -15.51 -0.31
N ASP A 58 -0.10 -14.68 -1.00
CA ASP A 58 1.35 -14.51 -0.78
C ASP A 58 1.69 -13.00 -0.68
N PRO A 59 1.24 -12.36 0.41
CA PRO A 59 1.42 -10.93 0.59
C PRO A 59 2.90 -10.59 0.82
N VAL A 60 3.36 -9.57 0.10
CA VAL A 60 4.70 -9.00 0.24
C VAL A 60 4.63 -7.50 0.51
N LEU A 61 5.72 -6.95 1.04
CA LEU A 61 5.84 -5.52 1.30
C LEU A 61 6.77 -4.88 0.29
N LEU A 62 6.35 -3.76 -0.28
CA LEU A 62 7.19 -2.86 -1.06
C LEU A 62 7.53 -1.64 -0.21
N LEU A 63 8.82 -1.37 -0.05
CA LEU A 63 9.32 -0.08 0.43
C LEU A 63 9.22 0.95 -0.70
N VAL A 64 8.61 2.09 -0.41
CA VAL A 64 8.44 3.21 -1.33
C VAL A 64 9.05 4.47 -0.72
N GLU A 65 9.83 5.21 -1.49
CA GLU A 65 10.24 6.59 -1.13
C GLU A 65 9.87 7.55 -2.26
N ASP A 66 9.06 8.56 -1.95
CA ASP A 66 8.63 9.59 -2.90
C ASP A 66 8.13 10.84 -2.14
N GLU A 67 8.39 12.04 -2.66
CA GLU A 67 7.99 13.30 -2.01
C GLU A 67 6.51 13.68 -2.22
N THR A 68 5.88 13.15 -3.27
CA THR A 68 4.47 13.41 -3.65
C THR A 68 3.46 12.73 -2.73
N LEU A 69 3.91 11.77 -1.91
CA LEU A 69 3.07 11.12 -0.91
C LEU A 69 2.50 12.13 0.08
N ARG A 70 1.21 12.03 0.42
CA ARG A 70 0.59 12.88 1.45
C ARG A 70 -0.19 12.05 2.46
N PRO A 71 -0.30 12.49 3.73
CA PRO A 71 -1.18 11.85 4.68
C PRO A 71 -2.65 11.97 4.23
N ILE A 72 -3.44 10.95 4.59
CA ILE A 72 -4.89 10.98 4.44
C ILE A 72 -5.47 11.81 5.60
N SER A 73 -6.25 12.84 5.27
CA SER A 73 -6.93 13.65 6.28
C SER A 73 -8.24 12.98 6.70
N PRO A 74 -8.59 12.95 8.01
CA PRO A 74 -9.90 12.44 8.46
C PRO A 74 -11.09 13.15 7.82
N TRP A 75 -10.92 14.39 7.36
CA TRP A 75 -11.97 15.18 6.70
C TRP A 75 -12.24 14.76 5.25
N GLU A 76 -11.40 13.92 4.67
CA GLU A 76 -11.55 13.38 3.30
C GLU A 76 -12.32 12.05 3.31
N LEU A 77 -12.49 11.44 4.48
CA LEU A 77 -13.20 10.18 4.64
C LEU A 77 -14.71 10.43 4.72
N HIS A 78 -15.48 9.44 4.28
CA HIS A 78 -16.93 9.45 4.50
C HIS A 78 -17.24 9.55 6.01
N PRO A 79 -18.22 10.37 6.46
CA PRO A 79 -18.50 10.58 7.87
C PRO A 79 -18.82 9.31 8.69
N ASP A 80 -19.29 8.26 8.02
CA ASP A 80 -19.64 6.98 8.64
C ASP A 80 -18.43 6.04 8.81
N TRP A 81 -17.25 6.42 8.34
CA TRP A 81 -16.05 5.57 8.40
C TRP A 81 -15.19 5.91 9.60
N ASP A 82 -14.62 4.87 10.23
CA ASP A 82 -13.64 5.06 11.30
C ASP A 82 -12.35 5.64 10.72
N PRO A 83 -11.90 6.84 11.12
CA PRO A 83 -10.67 7.44 10.61
C PRO A 83 -9.40 6.78 11.13
N LYS A 84 -9.47 5.98 12.21
CA LYS A 84 -8.29 5.42 12.89
C LYS A 84 -7.35 4.61 11.96
N PRO A 85 -7.84 3.70 11.08
CA PRO A 85 -6.97 2.95 10.18
C PRO A 85 -6.15 3.87 9.26
N TYR A 86 -6.75 4.96 8.81
CA TYR A 86 -6.16 5.89 7.83
C TYR A 86 -5.13 6.85 8.44
N MET A 87 -5.07 6.99 9.77
CA MET A 87 -4.08 7.85 10.43
C MET A 87 -2.63 7.43 10.18
N SER A 88 -2.43 6.14 9.85
CA SER A 88 -1.12 5.58 9.50
C SER A 88 -0.93 5.39 8.00
N MET A 89 -1.77 6.03 7.17
CA MET A 89 -1.74 5.90 5.72
C MET A 89 -1.30 7.18 5.03
N LEU A 90 -0.51 6.99 3.98
CA LEU A 90 -0.21 7.95 2.94
C LEU A 90 -0.94 7.56 1.66
N TRP A 91 -1.16 8.56 0.83
CA TRP A 91 -1.80 8.39 -0.46
C TRP A 91 -1.08 9.20 -1.54
N ARG A 92 -1.08 8.66 -2.75
CA ARG A 92 -0.70 9.35 -3.99
C ARG A 92 -1.92 9.36 -4.91
N ALA A 93 -2.50 10.54 -5.12
CA ALA A 93 -3.61 10.76 -6.04
C ALA A 93 -3.19 10.40 -7.47
N MET A 94 -3.95 9.58 -8.20
CA MET A 94 -3.73 9.31 -9.63
C MET A 94 -4.85 9.88 -10.50
N ASP A 95 -4.62 9.94 -11.81
CA ASP A 95 -5.61 10.45 -12.76
C ASP A 95 -6.59 9.34 -13.11
N GLU A 96 -7.86 9.51 -12.73
CA GLU A 96 -8.92 8.53 -13.02
C GLU A 96 -9.35 8.53 -14.49
N ASP A 97 -9.07 9.61 -15.22
CA ASP A 97 -9.33 9.72 -16.66
C ASP A 97 -8.23 9.01 -17.49
N ASP A 98 -7.12 8.62 -16.87
CA ASP A 98 -6.03 7.83 -17.46
C ASP A 98 -5.62 6.67 -16.54
N PRO A 99 -6.47 5.64 -16.37
CA PRO A 99 -6.26 4.57 -15.40
C PRO A 99 -5.07 3.67 -15.73
N ASP A 100 -4.59 3.70 -16.98
CA ASP A 100 -3.43 2.94 -17.45
C ASP A 100 -2.11 3.70 -17.19
N ALA A 101 -2.18 4.97 -16.76
CA ALA A 101 -1.01 5.72 -16.35
C ALA A 101 -0.33 5.06 -15.15
N THR A 102 0.97 4.80 -15.28
CA THR A 102 1.78 4.26 -14.20
C THR A 102 2.49 5.36 -13.43
N TRP A 103 2.57 5.21 -12.11
CA TRP A 103 3.41 6.03 -11.25
C TRP A 103 4.65 5.23 -10.81
N ARG A 104 5.83 5.81 -11.04
CA ARG A 104 7.10 5.29 -10.51
C ARG A 104 7.63 6.22 -9.42
N PRO A 105 7.79 5.72 -8.18
CA PRO A 105 8.41 6.50 -7.12
C PRO A 105 9.91 6.63 -7.34
N ASP A 106 10.54 7.58 -6.64
CA ASP A 106 11.99 7.79 -6.65
C ASP A 106 12.74 6.53 -6.20
N ARG A 107 12.17 5.79 -5.25
CA ARG A 107 12.69 4.50 -4.80
C ARG A 107 11.58 3.49 -4.60
N LEU A 108 11.84 2.27 -5.08
CA LEU A 108 10.99 1.11 -4.90
C LEU A 108 11.85 -0.11 -4.60
N GLN A 109 11.51 -0.87 -3.55
CA GLN A 109 12.25 -2.05 -3.16
C GLN A 109 11.33 -3.11 -2.55
N LEU A 110 11.46 -4.37 -2.96
CA LEU A 110 10.82 -5.49 -2.28
C LEU A 110 11.47 -5.72 -0.91
N LEU A 111 10.64 -5.79 0.12
CA LEU A 111 11.00 -6.28 1.44
C LEU A 111 10.43 -7.69 1.55
N ASP A 112 11.27 -8.66 1.88
CA ASP A 112 10.77 -9.99 2.20
C ASP A 112 9.76 -9.87 3.37
N ALA A 113 8.52 -10.26 3.10
CA ALA A 113 7.58 -10.55 4.17
C ALA A 113 8.11 -11.78 4.90
N PRO A 114 8.14 -11.83 6.24
CA PRO A 114 8.32 -13.09 6.92
C PRO A 114 7.20 -13.99 6.44
N SER A 115 7.54 -15.11 5.78
CA SER A 115 6.55 -16.15 5.55
C SER A 115 5.87 -16.47 6.87
N PRO A 116 4.54 -16.68 6.90
CA PRO A 116 3.95 -17.33 8.06
C PRO A 116 4.71 -18.64 8.25
N GLU A 117 5.31 -18.85 9.42
CA GLU A 117 5.82 -20.17 9.77
C GLU A 117 4.67 -21.16 9.51
N PRO A 118 4.91 -22.30 8.84
CA PRO A 118 3.86 -23.28 8.63
C PRO A 118 3.34 -23.65 10.01
N GLY A 119 2.11 -23.19 10.30
CA GLY A 119 1.49 -23.38 11.59
C GLY A 119 1.46 -24.87 11.86
N ASN A 120 2.16 -25.28 12.92
CA ASN A 120 1.87 -26.53 13.60
C ASN A 120 0.42 -26.42 14.08
N GLY A 121 -0.51 -26.91 13.27
CA GLY A 121 -1.87 -27.19 13.70
C GLY A 121 -1.84 -28.18 14.86
N PRO A 122 -2.82 -28.12 15.78
CA PRO A 122 -2.95 -29.08 16.87
C PRO A 122 -3.12 -30.52 16.36
#